data_AF-A0A946TLK1-F1
#
_entry.id   AF-A0A946TLK1-F1
#
_cell.length_a   1.000
_cell.length_b   1.000
_cell.length_c   1.000
_cell.angle_alpha   90.00
_cell.angle_beta   90.00
_cell.angle_gamma   90.00
#
_symmetry.space_group_name_H-M   'P 1'
#
loop_
_entity.id
_entity.type
_entity.pdbx_description
1 polymer ?
#
loop_
_entity_poly.entity_id
_entity_poly.type
_entity_poly.pdbx_seq_one_letter_code
_entity_poly.pdbx_strand_id
1 'polypeptide(L)'
;MAKKTENDTEDDQEPFENQPSELDELTHAELRLMYDKASDAVLFAKRIQWLAVGGAVLVCGGFTTFAILTRLRSSIATMFGISTILLTCGVILVLIMYQLWQFNEISRIVKIEEQFSTLYSKIRDVSSRREGTIQRYTLLFFMCAMVILSAAVALIVLK
;
A
#
# COMPACT_ATOMS: atom_id res chain seq x y z
N MET A 1 48.95 12.19 -37.87
CA MET A 1 47.90 11.36 -37.26
C MET A 1 46.68 12.24 -37.03
N ALA A 2 45.71 12.17 -37.94
CA ALA A 2 44.44 12.90 -37.80
C ALA A 2 43.56 12.13 -36.81
N LYS A 3 43.16 12.78 -35.70
CA LYS A 3 42.21 12.23 -34.74
C LYS A 3 40.80 12.43 -35.31
N LYS A 4 40.21 11.33 -35.75
CA LYS A 4 38.81 11.26 -36.22
C LYS A 4 37.86 11.32 -35.02
N THR A 5 36.78 12.06 -35.24
CA THR A 5 35.62 12.41 -34.43
C THR A 5 34.91 11.24 -33.75
N GLU A 6 34.40 11.44 -32.55
CA GLU A 6 33.20 10.76 -32.02
C GLU A 6 32.51 11.71 -31.04
N ASN A 7 31.81 12.67 -31.62
CA ASN A 7 30.77 13.45 -31.00
C ASN A 7 29.58 13.14 -31.92
N ASP A 8 28.77 12.15 -31.56
CA ASP A 8 27.47 11.83 -32.16
C ASP A 8 26.95 10.56 -31.49
N THR A 9 26.15 10.75 -30.46
CA THR A 9 25.06 9.82 -30.15
C THR A 9 23.84 10.70 -29.93
N GLU A 10 23.45 11.40 -30.99
CA GLU A 10 22.07 11.81 -31.15
C GLU A 10 21.26 10.50 -31.15
N ASP A 11 20.55 10.28 -30.06
CA ASP A 11 19.64 9.16 -29.88
C ASP A 11 18.52 9.32 -30.91
N ASP A 12 18.63 8.58 -32.02
CA ASP A 12 17.62 8.37 -33.08
C ASP A 12 16.36 7.70 -32.49
N GLN A 13 15.68 8.37 -31.54
CA GLN A 13 14.34 8.00 -31.15
C GLN A 13 13.37 8.61 -32.16
N GLU A 14 12.73 7.76 -32.95
CA GLU A 14 11.62 8.16 -33.82
C GLU A 14 10.65 9.08 -33.06
N PRO A 15 10.16 10.17 -33.70
CA PRO A 15 9.23 11.09 -33.07
C PRO A 15 7.99 10.31 -32.61
N PHE A 16 7.69 10.40 -31.32
CA PHE A 16 6.57 9.68 -30.73
C PHE A 16 5.24 10.03 -31.42
N GLU A 17 4.62 9.05 -32.06
CA GLU A 17 3.31 9.19 -32.66
C GLU A 17 2.21 8.86 -31.64
N ASN A 18 1.39 9.86 -31.32
CA ASN A 18 0.26 9.69 -30.41
C ASN A 18 -0.93 9.10 -31.18
N GLN A 19 -1.31 7.87 -30.84
CA GLN A 19 -2.57 7.28 -31.28
C GLN A 19 -3.65 7.67 -30.26
N PRO A 20 -4.67 8.46 -30.66
CA PRO A 20 -5.78 8.80 -29.78
C PRO A 20 -6.58 7.55 -29.41
N SER A 21 -7.27 7.60 -28.27
CA SER A 21 -8.19 6.54 -27.89
C SER A 21 -9.36 6.46 -28.89
N GLU A 22 -9.80 5.25 -29.21
CA GLU A 22 -10.95 4.97 -30.08
C GLU A 22 -12.30 5.12 -29.36
N LEU A 23 -12.28 5.43 -28.05
CA LEU A 23 -13.47 5.60 -27.23
C LEU A 23 -14.25 6.86 -27.63
N ASP A 24 -15.58 6.76 -27.68
CA ASP A 24 -16.45 7.92 -27.73
C ASP A 24 -16.39 8.72 -26.41
N GLU A 25 -16.83 9.98 -26.45
CA GLU A 25 -16.74 10.88 -25.30
C GLU A 25 -17.47 10.36 -24.04
N LEU A 26 -18.61 9.69 -24.21
CA LEU A 26 -19.40 9.19 -23.08
C LEU A 26 -18.69 7.99 -22.43
N THR A 27 -18.25 7.01 -23.23
CA THR A 27 -17.51 5.86 -22.68
C THR A 27 -16.17 6.28 -22.09
N HIS A 28 -15.50 7.27 -22.69
CA HIS A 28 -14.27 7.83 -22.13
C HIS A 28 -14.52 8.49 -20.76
N ALA A 29 -15.64 9.21 -20.59
CA ALA A 29 -16.04 9.78 -19.31
C ALA A 29 -16.36 8.71 -18.26
N GLU A 30 -17.06 7.63 -18.63
CA GLU A 30 -17.36 6.51 -17.72
C GLU A 30 -16.08 5.80 -17.25
N LEU A 31 -15.14 5.52 -18.16
CA LEU A 31 -13.88 4.89 -17.83
C LEU A 31 -13.01 5.78 -16.94
N ARG A 32 -12.99 7.09 -17.18
CA ARG A 32 -12.31 8.04 -16.31
C ARG A 32 -12.94 8.07 -14.91
N LEU A 33 -14.26 8.04 -14.81
CA LEU A 33 -14.96 7.96 -13.52
C LEU A 33 -14.60 6.67 -12.77
N MET A 34 -14.58 5.53 -13.47
CA MET A 34 -14.19 4.24 -12.87
C MET A 34 -12.73 4.24 -12.41
N TYR A 35 -11.83 4.83 -13.19
CA TYR A 35 -10.41 5.00 -12.83
C TYR A 35 -10.27 5.81 -11.54
N ASP A 36 -10.95 6.96 -11.47
CA ASP A 36 -10.92 7.86 -10.32
C ASP A 36 -11.44 7.17 -9.06
N LYS A 37 -12.60 6.49 -9.17
CA LYS A 37 -13.17 5.73 -8.05
C LYS A 37 -12.28 4.59 -7.57
N ALA A 38 -11.62 3.88 -8.48
CA ALA A 38 -10.69 2.82 -8.12
C ALA A 38 -9.42 3.39 -7.44
N SER A 39 -8.92 4.54 -7.90
CA SER A 39 -7.78 5.23 -7.28
C SER A 39 -8.10 5.69 -5.85
N ASP A 40 -9.25 6.36 -5.67
CA ASP A 40 -9.76 6.77 -4.35
C ASP A 40 -9.92 5.59 -3.40
N ALA A 41 -10.45 4.49 -3.91
CA ALA A 41 -10.60 3.23 -3.20
C ALA A 41 -9.23 2.77 -2.64
N VAL A 42 -8.20 2.69 -3.48
CA VAL A 42 -6.84 2.27 -3.08
C VAL A 42 -6.30 3.15 -1.93
N LEU A 43 -6.45 4.48 -2.05
CA LEU A 43 -6.03 5.43 -1.02
C LEU A 43 -6.81 5.27 0.28
N PHE A 44 -8.13 5.08 0.19
CA PHE A 44 -9.00 4.83 1.34
C PHE A 44 -8.56 3.59 2.12
N ALA A 45 -8.35 2.45 1.43
CA ALA A 45 -7.88 1.24 2.09
C ALA A 45 -6.52 1.44 2.78
N LYS A 46 -5.60 2.20 2.16
CA LYS A 46 -4.28 2.48 2.75
C LYS A 46 -4.42 3.32 4.02
N ARG A 47 -5.33 4.28 4.04
CA ARG A 47 -5.67 5.05 5.24
C ARG A 47 -6.22 4.15 6.35
N ILE A 48 -7.15 3.25 6.03
CA ILE A 48 -7.72 2.32 7.02
C ILE A 48 -6.65 1.34 7.54
N GLN A 49 -5.75 0.84 6.69
CA GLN A 49 -4.62 0.00 7.13
C GLN A 49 -3.75 0.73 8.18
N TRP A 50 -3.39 1.99 7.94
CA TRP A 50 -2.63 2.79 8.90
C TRP A 50 -3.39 3.08 10.19
N LEU A 51 -4.70 3.33 10.11
CA LEU A 51 -5.54 3.50 11.29
C LEU A 51 -5.63 2.21 12.12
N ALA A 52 -5.71 1.05 11.48
CA ALA A 52 -5.70 -0.25 12.16
C ALA A 52 -4.37 -0.48 12.90
N VAL A 53 -3.23 -0.18 12.26
CA VAL A 53 -1.91 -0.26 12.91
C VAL A 53 -1.82 0.71 14.08
N GLY A 54 -2.16 1.99 13.86
CA GLY A 54 -2.11 3.02 14.90
C GLY A 54 -3.01 2.69 16.09
N GLY A 55 -4.23 2.21 15.82
CA GLY A 55 -5.16 1.77 16.85
C GLY A 55 -4.64 0.58 17.66
N ALA A 56 -4.05 -0.43 16.98
CA ALA A 56 -3.46 -1.58 17.64
C ALA A 56 -2.30 -1.20 18.57
N VAL A 57 -1.41 -0.33 18.09
CA VAL A 57 -0.28 0.19 18.87
C VAL A 57 -0.76 0.98 20.08
N LEU A 58 -1.78 1.84 19.90
CA LEU A 58 -2.36 2.63 20.99
C LEU A 58 -2.97 1.72 22.07
N VAL A 59 -3.74 0.69 21.69
CA VAL A 59 -4.32 -0.26 22.65
C VAL A 59 -3.23 -1.03 23.41
N CYS A 60 -2.21 -1.54 22.72
CA CYS A 60 -1.08 -2.22 23.36
C CYS A 60 -0.31 -1.29 24.31
N GLY A 61 -0.09 -0.04 23.90
CA GLY A 61 0.50 0.99 24.75
C GLY A 61 -0.36 1.26 25.98
N GLY A 62 -1.68 1.36 25.82
CA GLY A 62 -2.63 1.52 26.92
C GLY A 62 -2.57 0.38 27.92
N PHE A 63 -2.55 -0.88 27.46
CA PHE A 63 -2.37 -2.04 28.35
C PHE A 63 -1.04 -2.00 29.10
N THR A 64 0.04 -1.63 28.40
CA THR A 64 1.39 -1.50 28.98
C THR A 64 1.43 -0.43 30.07
N THR A 65 0.94 0.78 29.78
CA THR A 65 0.91 1.88 30.74
C THR A 65 0.02 1.54 31.94
N PHE A 66 -1.14 0.94 31.71
CA PHE A 66 -2.03 0.53 32.79
C PHE A 66 -1.39 -0.53 33.69
N ALA A 67 -0.67 -1.50 33.10
CA ALA A 67 0.04 -2.53 33.83
C ALA A 67 1.09 -1.97 34.80
N ILE A 68 1.89 -1.01 34.31
CA ILE A 68 2.94 -0.35 35.09
C ILE A 68 2.35 0.47 36.24
N LEU A 69 1.25 1.20 36.00
CA LEU A 69 0.66 2.08 37.01
C LEU A 69 -0.09 1.33 38.11
N THR A 70 -0.80 0.24 37.76
CA THR A 70 -1.71 -0.43 38.69
C THR A 70 -1.14 -1.69 39.35
N ARG A 71 0.03 -2.17 38.91
CA ARG A 71 0.63 -3.45 39.35
C ARG A 71 -0.41 -4.58 39.32
N LEU A 72 -0.82 -4.92 38.09
CA LEU A 72 -1.89 -5.88 37.80
C LEU A 72 -1.76 -7.19 38.59
N ARG A 73 -2.90 -7.71 39.06
CA ARG A 73 -2.99 -9.10 39.55
C ARG A 73 -2.79 -10.06 38.39
N SER A 74 -2.10 -11.18 38.65
CA SER A 74 -1.76 -12.20 37.65
C SER A 74 -2.93 -12.60 36.73
N SER A 75 -4.15 -12.78 37.25
CA SER A 75 -5.31 -13.13 36.42
C SER A 75 -5.69 -12.07 35.38
N ILE A 76 -5.60 -10.78 35.72
CA ILE A 76 -5.97 -9.67 34.82
C ILE A 76 -4.87 -9.47 33.77
N ALA A 77 -3.61 -9.61 34.17
CA ALA A 77 -2.48 -9.55 33.26
C ALA A 77 -2.55 -10.64 32.17
N THR A 78 -2.94 -11.87 32.53
CA THR A 78 -3.20 -12.96 31.58
C THR A 78 -4.32 -12.62 30.59
N MET A 79 -5.43 -12.01 31.06
CA MET A 79 -6.51 -11.59 30.17
C MET A 79 -6.03 -10.55 29.14
N PHE A 80 -5.27 -9.54 29.59
CA PHE A 80 -4.70 -8.53 28.69
C PHE A 80 -3.72 -9.14 27.69
N GLY A 81 -2.92 -10.13 28.12
CA GLY A 81 -2.04 -10.88 27.23
C GLY A 81 -2.79 -11.62 26.12
N ILE A 82 -3.85 -12.35 26.47
CA ILE A 82 -4.71 -13.05 25.49
C ILE A 82 -5.37 -12.03 24.54
N SER A 83 -5.91 -10.93 25.08
CA SER A 83 -6.51 -9.87 24.28
C SER A 83 -5.51 -9.23 23.31
N THR A 84 -4.26 -9.05 23.72
CA THR A 84 -3.18 -8.50 22.87
C THR A 84 -2.89 -9.43 21.68
N ILE A 85 -2.82 -10.74 21.92
CA ILE A 85 -2.60 -11.74 20.87
C ILE A 85 -3.77 -11.75 19.89
N LEU A 86 -5.00 -11.77 20.40
CA LEU A 86 -6.21 -11.78 19.57
C LEU A 86 -6.31 -10.51 18.72
N LEU A 87 -6.07 -9.35 19.31
CA LEU A 87 -6.02 -8.06 18.62
C LEU A 87 -4.97 -8.07 17.50
N THR A 88 -3.76 -8.55 17.78
CA THR A 88 -2.67 -8.60 16.81
C THR A 88 -3.02 -9.50 15.62
N CYS A 89 -3.58 -10.68 15.89
CA CYS A 89 -4.03 -11.59 14.85
C CYS A 89 -5.13 -10.95 13.98
N GLY A 90 -6.13 -10.31 14.60
CA GLY A 90 -7.20 -9.62 13.90
C GLY A 90 -6.70 -8.48 13.02
N VAL A 91 -5.76 -7.67 13.52
CA VAL A 91 -5.17 -6.55 12.76
C VAL A 91 -4.36 -7.07 11.57
N ILE A 92 -3.56 -8.12 11.74
CA ILE A 92 -2.81 -8.73 10.63
C ILE A 92 -3.77 -9.26 9.55
N LEU A 93 -4.86 -9.92 9.93
CA LEU A 93 -5.87 -10.38 9.00
C LEU A 93 -6.48 -9.21 8.21
N VAL A 94 -6.84 -8.12 8.89
CA VAL A 94 -7.38 -6.91 8.26
C VAL A 94 -6.37 -6.30 7.28
N LEU A 95 -5.09 -6.22 7.66
CA LEU A 95 -4.02 -5.72 6.78
C LEU A 95 -3.92 -6.53 5.49
N ILE A 96 -3.93 -7.86 5.60
CA ILE A 96 -3.89 -8.78 4.45
C ILE A 96 -5.15 -8.63 3.60
N MET A 97 -6.32 -8.56 4.20
CA MET A 97 -7.59 -8.40 3.48
C MET A 97 -7.59 -7.11 2.64
N TYR A 98 -7.18 -5.98 3.22
CA TYR A 98 -7.04 -4.73 2.47
C TYR A 98 -5.95 -4.80 1.40
N GLN A 99 -4.89 -5.58 1.61
CA GLN A 99 -3.88 -5.82 0.59
C GLN A 99 -4.44 -6.58 -0.61
N LEU A 100 -5.25 -7.62 -0.39
CA LEU A 100 -5.91 -8.32 -1.49
C LEU A 100 -6.89 -7.40 -2.21
N TRP A 101 -7.63 -6.59 -1.47
CA TRP A 101 -8.59 -5.66 -2.07
C TRP A 101 -7.92 -4.57 -2.93
N GLN A 102 -6.86 -3.88 -2.47
CA GLN A 102 -6.22 -2.90 -3.37
C GLN A 102 -5.48 -3.57 -4.54
N PHE A 103 -5.13 -4.86 -4.45
CA PHE A 103 -4.61 -5.58 -5.62
C PHE A 103 -5.68 -5.75 -6.70
N ASN A 104 -6.92 -6.05 -6.32
CA ASN A 104 -8.04 -6.13 -7.24
C ASN A 104 -8.37 -4.77 -7.87
N GLU A 105 -8.38 -3.70 -7.08
CA GLU A 105 -8.64 -2.34 -7.60
C GLU A 105 -7.53 -1.87 -8.55
N ILE A 106 -6.26 -2.13 -8.24
CA ILE A 106 -5.14 -1.83 -9.15
C ILE A 106 -5.25 -2.66 -10.44
N SER A 107 -5.64 -3.94 -10.34
CA SER A 107 -5.85 -4.78 -11.53
C SER A 107 -6.99 -4.25 -12.40
N ARG A 108 -8.02 -3.67 -11.79
CA ARG A 108 -9.11 -3.00 -12.51
C ARG A 108 -8.63 -1.73 -13.20
N ILE A 109 -7.83 -0.91 -12.52
CA ILE A 109 -7.19 0.29 -13.09
C ILE A 109 -6.39 -0.10 -14.34
N VAL A 110 -5.52 -1.11 -14.25
CA VAL A 110 -4.70 -1.58 -15.37
C VAL A 110 -5.55 -1.94 -16.60
N LYS A 111 -6.69 -2.60 -16.41
CA LYS A 111 -7.59 -2.94 -17.53
C LYS A 111 -8.26 -1.72 -18.14
N ILE A 112 -8.57 -0.69 -17.35
CA ILE A 112 -9.14 0.57 -17.85
C ILE A 112 -8.08 1.33 -18.67
N GLU A 113 -6.83 1.34 -18.20
CA GLU A 113 -5.72 2.02 -18.86
C GLU A 113 -5.41 1.47 -20.25
N GLU A 114 -5.68 0.18 -20.51
CA GLU A 114 -5.51 -0.45 -21.83
C GLU A 114 -6.38 0.20 -22.93
N GLN A 115 -7.42 0.94 -22.56
CA GLN A 115 -8.32 1.61 -23.50
C GLN A 115 -7.95 3.09 -23.75
N PHE A 116 -6.94 3.62 -23.05
CA PHE A 116 -6.49 5.00 -23.20
C PHE A 116 -5.43 5.17 -24.29
N SER A 117 -5.10 6.42 -24.63
CA SER A 117 -4.17 6.75 -25.71
C SER A 117 -2.74 6.26 -25.47
N THR A 118 -1.94 6.19 -26.54
CA THR A 118 -0.52 5.82 -26.41
C THR A 118 0.27 6.84 -25.61
N LEU A 119 -0.14 8.12 -25.63
CA LEU A 119 0.46 9.16 -24.80
C LEU A 119 0.26 8.88 -23.31
N TYR A 120 -0.93 8.45 -22.90
CA TYR A 120 -1.20 8.06 -21.52
C TYR A 120 -0.31 6.90 -21.09
N SER A 121 -0.20 5.86 -21.92
CA SER A 121 0.66 4.70 -21.65
C SER A 121 2.13 5.11 -21.51
N LYS A 122 2.63 5.99 -22.38
CA LYS A 122 4.00 6.51 -22.30
C LYS A 122 4.29 7.26 -21.01
N ILE A 123 3.36 8.12 -20.56
CA ILE A 123 3.49 8.85 -19.29
C ILE A 123 3.45 7.88 -18.10
N ARG A 124 2.57 6.88 -18.15
CA ARG A 124 2.42 5.89 -17.08
C ARG A 124 3.65 5.00 -16.94
N ASP A 125 4.27 4.59 -18.04
CA ASP A 125 5.42 3.68 -18.04
C ASP A 125 6.70 4.30 -17.47
N VAL A 126 6.73 5.63 -17.24
CA VAL A 126 7.76 6.29 -16.44
C VAL A 126 7.84 5.70 -15.02
N SER A 127 6.72 5.21 -14.48
CA SER A 127 6.68 4.54 -13.18
C SER A 127 6.73 3.02 -13.37
N SER A 128 7.81 2.39 -12.91
CA SER A 128 7.96 0.94 -12.98
C SER A 128 6.90 0.21 -12.15
N ARG A 129 6.08 -0.63 -12.82
CA ARG A 129 5.06 -1.48 -12.16
C ARG A 129 5.68 -2.44 -11.12
N ARG A 130 6.92 -2.88 -11.34
CA ARG A 130 7.65 -3.78 -10.41
C ARG A 130 8.03 -3.05 -9.12
N GLU A 131 8.48 -1.80 -9.23
CA GLU A 131 8.83 -0.98 -8.06
C GLU A 131 7.61 -0.72 -7.19
N GLY A 132 6.46 -0.41 -7.80
CA GLY A 132 5.20 -0.21 -7.06
C GLY A 132 4.78 -1.47 -6.28
N THR A 133 4.97 -2.66 -6.85
CA THR A 133 4.67 -3.93 -6.18
C THR A 133 5.59 -4.16 -4.98
N ILE A 134 6.91 -3.96 -5.15
CA ILE A 134 7.91 -4.11 -4.08
C ILE A 134 7.59 -3.14 -2.94
N GLN A 135 7.41 -1.86 -3.25
CA GLN A 135 7.12 -0.83 -2.25
C GLN A 135 5.88 -1.16 -1.41
N ARG A 136 4.85 -1.73 -2.04
CA ARG A 136 3.61 -2.10 -1.36
C ARG A 136 3.78 -3.26 -0.38
N TYR A 137 4.57 -4.27 -0.74
CA TYR A 137 4.86 -5.38 0.17
C TYR A 137 5.86 -4.98 1.27
N THR A 138 6.84 -4.12 0.97
CA THR A 138 7.71 -3.52 1.99
C THR A 138 6.91 -2.76 3.03
N LEU A 139 5.92 -1.97 2.59
CA LEU A 139 5.04 -1.24 3.50
C LEU A 139 4.19 -2.18 4.36
N LEU A 140 3.61 -3.23 3.76
CA LEU A 140 2.83 -4.23 4.49
C LEU A 140 3.70 -4.94 5.55
N PHE A 141 4.91 -5.34 5.17
CA PHE A 141 5.87 -5.93 6.09
C PHE A 141 6.16 -4.99 7.27
N PHE A 142 6.41 -3.71 7.00
CA PHE A 142 6.63 -2.71 8.03
C PHE A 142 5.43 -2.56 8.98
N MET A 143 4.21 -2.52 8.44
CA MET A 143 2.98 -2.46 9.24
C MET A 143 2.83 -3.68 10.17
N CYS A 144 3.01 -4.89 9.63
CA CYS A 144 2.96 -6.12 10.43
C CYS A 144 4.04 -6.14 11.51
N ALA A 145 5.28 -5.74 11.16
CA ALA A 145 6.38 -5.66 12.11
C ALA A 145 6.07 -4.70 13.27
N MET A 146 5.51 -3.52 13.00
CA MET A 146 5.12 -2.55 14.04
C MET A 146 4.08 -3.13 15.00
N VAL A 147 3.05 -3.80 14.49
CA VAL A 147 2.00 -4.40 15.33
C VAL A 147 2.59 -5.55 16.17
N ILE A 148 3.42 -6.41 15.58
CA ILE A 148 4.06 -7.53 16.28
C ILE A 148 5.01 -7.02 17.38
N LEU A 149 5.83 -6.00 17.09
CA LEU A 149 6.73 -5.40 18.07
C LEU A 149 5.95 -4.77 19.23
N SER A 150 4.87 -4.05 18.93
CA SER A 150 4.00 -3.46 19.94
C SER A 150 3.37 -4.52 20.85
N ALA A 151 2.91 -5.63 20.27
CA ALA A 151 2.36 -6.75 21.02
C ALA A 151 3.43 -7.45 21.88
N ALA A 152 4.64 -7.63 21.35
CA ALA A 152 5.76 -8.23 22.09
C ALA A 152 6.13 -7.41 23.32
N VAL A 153 6.22 -6.08 23.18
CA VAL A 153 6.47 -5.18 24.32
C VAL A 153 5.37 -5.30 25.37
N ALA A 154 4.10 -5.27 24.96
CA ALA A 154 2.98 -5.41 25.89
C ALA A 154 3.02 -6.75 26.64
N LEU A 155 3.30 -7.86 25.95
CA LEU A 155 3.39 -9.19 26.57
C LEU A 155 4.57 -9.31 27.54
N ILE A 156 5.71 -8.66 27.28
CA ILE A 156 6.84 -8.64 28.20
C ILE A 156 6.47 -7.90 29.49
N VAL A 157 5.75 -6.78 29.39
CA VAL A 157 5.36 -5.98 30.55
C VAL A 157 4.20 -6.62 31.35
N LEU A 158 3.35 -7.39 30.69
CA LEU A 158 2.22 -8.08 31.33
C LEU A 158 2.61 -9.42 31.99
N LYS A 159 3.84 -9.90 31.79
CA LYS A 159 4.34 -11.12 32.42
C LYS A 159 4.83 -10.86 33.85
#